data_AF-A0A2V9XUF7-F1
#
_entry.id   AF-A0A2V9XUF7-F1
#
_cell.length_a   1.000
_cell.length_b   1.000
_cell.length_c   1.000
_cell.angle_alpha   90.00
_cell.angle_beta   90.00
_cell.angle_gamma   90.00
#
_symmetry.space_group_name_H-M   'P 1'
#
loop_
_entity.id
_entity.type
_entity.pdbx_description
1 polymer ?
#
loop_
_entity_poly.entity_id
_entity_poly.type
_entity_poly.pdbx_seq_one_letter_code
_entity_poly.pdbx_strand_id
1 'polypeptide(L)'
;GVGCNTCHGQVDRMPLMYQYASLQMEWCLNCHRAPEKYLRPRDQVFNMRYEEPSSDKPETVDGRDYIDQLSLGRDLRNKYKLRTERDITSCSTCHR
;
A
#
# COMPACT_ATOMS: atom_id res chain seq x y z
N GLY A 1 -3.01 -1.92 -5.23
CA GLY A 1 -1.64 -1.61 -5.66
C GLY A 1 -0.91 -1.00 -4.49
N VAL A 2 0.41 -1.16 -4.42
CA VAL A 2 1.25 -0.47 -3.42
C VAL A 2 1.94 0.66 -4.15
N GLY A 3 1.82 1.89 -3.66
CA GLY A 3 2.43 3.03 -4.34
C GLY A 3 3.93 3.13 -4.09
N CYS A 4 4.64 3.73 -5.04
CA CYS A 4 6.10 3.89 -4.96
C CYS A 4 6.53 4.64 -3.70
N ASN A 5 5.77 5.67 -3.31
CA ASN A 5 6.07 6.51 -2.17
C ASN A 5 5.91 5.83 -0.80
N THR A 6 5.19 4.71 -0.71
CA THR A 6 5.09 3.93 0.54
C THR A 6 6.44 3.33 0.93
N CYS A 7 7.19 2.83 -0.06
CA CYS A 7 8.50 2.21 0.17
C CYS A 7 9.64 3.22 0.03
N HIS A 8 9.56 4.10 -0.96
CA HIS A 8 10.66 4.99 -1.36
C HIS A 8 10.51 6.43 -0.85
N GLY A 9 9.42 6.78 -0.17
CA GLY A 9 9.15 8.17 0.23
C GLY A 9 8.77 9.06 -0.96
N GLN A 10 8.74 10.37 -0.74
CA GLN A 10 8.39 11.36 -1.78
C GLN A 10 9.58 11.62 -2.72
N VAL A 11 9.89 10.64 -3.59
CA VAL A 11 11.02 10.74 -4.53
C VAL A 11 10.91 11.93 -5.47
N ASP A 12 9.70 12.44 -5.73
CA ASP A 12 9.44 13.66 -6.48
C ASP A 12 9.97 14.94 -5.81
N ARG A 13 10.27 14.87 -4.50
CA ARG A 13 10.82 15.97 -3.70
C ARG A 13 12.24 15.70 -3.20
N MET A 14 12.87 14.60 -3.62
CA MET A 14 14.22 14.25 -3.22
C MET A 14 15.24 14.85 -4.20
N PRO A 15 15.94 15.95 -3.85
CA PRO A 15 16.98 16.51 -4.72
C PRO A 15 18.18 15.56 -4.90
N LEU A 16 18.40 14.70 -3.90
CA LEU A 16 19.30 13.55 -3.96
C LEU A 16 18.57 12.36 -3.36
N MET A 17 18.69 11.20 -4.00
CA MET A 17 18.05 9.98 -3.53
C MET A 17 18.65 9.55 -2.20
N TYR A 18 17.79 9.15 -1.27
CA TYR A 18 18.19 8.54 0.00
C TYR A 18 17.22 7.42 0.38
N GLN A 19 17.62 6.57 1.31
CA GLN A 19 16.77 5.51 1.81
C GLN A 19 15.76 6.09 2.81
N TYR A 20 14.47 6.11 2.42
CA TYR A 20 13.39 6.63 3.24
C TYR A 20 12.97 5.67 4.36
N ALA A 21 12.63 4.43 4.00
CA ALA A 21 12.25 3.38 4.94
C ALA A 21 13.42 2.45 5.24
N SER A 22 13.43 1.80 6.41
CA SER A 22 14.50 0.84 6.75
C SER A 22 14.56 -0.33 5.77
N LEU A 23 13.43 -0.71 5.17
CA LEU A 23 13.27 -1.87 4.27
C LEU A 23 13.86 -3.16 4.85
N GLN A 24 13.94 -3.24 6.18
CA GLN A 24 14.35 -4.45 6.89
C GLN A 24 13.19 -5.44 6.95
N MET A 25 13.49 -6.71 7.23
CA MET A 25 12.49 -7.79 7.25
C MET A 25 11.23 -7.42 8.04
N GLU A 26 11.37 -6.87 9.24
CA GLU A 26 10.21 -6.52 10.08
C GLU A 26 9.35 -5.40 9.48
N TRP A 27 9.96 -4.45 8.75
CA TRP A 27 9.20 -3.41 8.03
C TRP A 27 8.33 -4.06 6.93
N CYS A 28 8.91 -4.97 6.15
CA CYS A 28 8.18 -5.71 5.12
C CYS A 28 7.08 -6.58 5.73
N LEU A 29 7.38 -7.30 6.82
CA LEU A 29 6.42 -8.18 7.49
C LEU A 29 5.24 -7.41 8.08
N ASN A 30 5.47 -6.21 8.63
CA ASN A 30 4.37 -5.37 9.12
C ASN A 30 3.40 -4.96 8.00
N CYS A 31 3.90 -4.69 6.81
CA CYS A 31 3.04 -4.49 5.64
C CYS A 31 2.33 -5.78 5.21
N HIS A 32 3.01 -6.93 5.27
CA HIS A 32 2.42 -8.22 4.88
C HIS A 32 1.35 -8.71 5.86
N ARG A 33 1.45 -8.38 7.15
CA ARG A 33 0.43 -8.71 8.17
C ARG A 33 -0.85 -7.89 8.02
N ALA A 34 -0.74 -6.66 7.54
CA ALA A 34 -1.89 -5.75 7.37
C ALA A 34 -1.78 -4.92 6.08
N PRO A 35 -1.85 -5.57 4.89
CA PRO A 35 -1.65 -4.87 3.61
C PRO A 35 -2.73 -3.83 3.34
N GLU A 36 -3.95 -4.01 3.87
CA GLU A 36 -5.06 -3.08 3.72
C GLU A 36 -4.74 -1.65 4.19
N LYS A 37 -3.78 -1.48 5.11
CA LYS A 37 -3.33 -0.15 5.55
C LYS A 37 -2.56 0.63 4.48
N TYR A 38 -2.11 -0.04 3.42
CA TYR A 38 -1.20 0.54 2.41
C TYR A 38 -1.70 0.39 0.97
N LEU A 39 -2.74 -0.41 0.76
CA LEU A 39 -3.30 -0.66 -0.57
C LEU A 39 -4.05 0.56 -1.08
N ARG A 40 -3.75 0.95 -2.31
CA ARG A 40 -4.49 1.96 -3.08
C ARG A 40 -4.95 1.43 -4.44
N PRO A 41 -5.85 2.12 -5.15
CA PRO A 41 -6.25 1.76 -6.51
C PRO A 41 -5.05 1.65 -7.46
N ARG A 42 -5.11 0.75 -8.44
CA ARG A 42 -3.95 0.48 -9.32
C ARG A 42 -3.53 1.67 -10.18
N ASP A 43 -4.49 2.50 -10.59
CA ASP A 43 -4.30 3.76 -11.29
C ASP A 43 -3.62 4.83 -10.42
N GLN A 44 -3.72 4.73 -9.09
CA GLN A 44 -3.06 5.63 -8.14
C GLN A 44 -1.67 5.17 -7.69
N VAL A 45 -1.14 4.05 -8.20
CA VAL A 45 0.17 3.51 -7.80
C VAL A 45 1.32 4.49 -8.08
N PHE A 46 1.25 5.19 -9.22
CA PHE A 46 2.26 6.16 -9.63
C PHE A 46 1.95 7.58 -9.18
N ASN A 47 0.80 7.81 -8.52
CA ASN A 47 0.48 9.10 -7.94
C ASN A 47 1.29 9.30 -6.66
N MET A 48 2.38 10.06 -6.78
CA MET A 48 3.27 10.41 -5.67
C MET A 48 2.61 11.28 -4.59
N ARG A 49 1.46 11.89 -4.92
CA ARG A 49 0.68 12.78 -4.06
C ARG A 49 -0.66 12.15 -3.66
N TYR A 50 -0.80 10.83 -3.76
CA TYR A 50 -1.96 10.12 -3.25
C TYR A 50 -2.13 10.40 -1.75
N GLU A 51 -3.33 10.81 -1.38
CA GLU A 51 -3.76 10.98 0.01
C GLU A 51 -4.69 9.83 0.37
N GLU A 52 -4.64 9.38 1.62
CA GLU A 52 -5.56 8.35 2.08
C GLU A 52 -7.01 8.88 2.07
N PRO A 53 -8.00 8.03 1.76
CA PRO A 53 -9.39 8.45 1.75
C PRO A 53 -9.82 8.96 3.12
N SER A 54 -10.60 10.05 3.11
CA SER A 54 -11.14 10.70 4.30
C SER A 54 -12.56 11.18 4.03
N SER A 55 -13.29 11.59 5.07
CA SER A 55 -14.63 12.19 4.91
C SER A 55 -14.64 13.41 3.99
N ASP A 56 -13.57 14.21 3.99
CA ASP A 56 -13.46 15.42 3.17
C ASP A 56 -12.97 15.13 1.73
N LYS A 57 -12.27 14.00 1.55
CA LYS A 57 -11.71 13.55 0.27
C LYS A 57 -11.95 12.04 0.11
N PRO A 58 -13.15 11.63 -0.32
CA PRO A 58 -13.42 10.23 -0.59
C PRO A 58 -12.66 9.76 -1.84
N GLU A 59 -12.30 8.48 -1.85
CA GLU A 59 -11.76 7.81 -3.04
C GLU A 59 -12.84 6.92 -3.66
N THR A 60 -13.16 7.16 -4.94
CA THR A 60 -14.16 6.37 -5.66
C THR A 60 -13.49 5.25 -6.44
N VAL A 61 -13.90 4.00 -6.17
CA VAL A 61 -13.43 2.82 -6.90
C VAL A 61 -14.63 2.01 -7.37
N ASP A 62 -14.70 1.76 -8.68
CA ASP A 62 -15.82 1.06 -9.34
C ASP A 62 -17.22 1.63 -8.99
N GLY A 63 -17.32 2.94 -8.81
CA GLY A 63 -18.59 3.61 -8.47
C GLY A 63 -18.98 3.52 -7.00
N ARG A 64 -18.08 3.07 -6.11
CA ARG A 64 -18.25 3.11 -4.66
C ARG A 64 -17.26 4.06 -4.01
N ASP A 65 -17.74 4.89 -3.11
CA ASP A 65 -16.93 5.83 -2.36
C ASP A 65 -16.42 5.22 -1.05
N TYR A 66 -15.15 5.50 -0.76
CA TYR A 66 -14.48 5.11 0.47
C TYR A 66 -13.99 6.37 1.20
N ILE A 67 -14.29 6.47 2.49
CA ILE A 67 -13.93 7.63 3.34
C ILE A 67 -12.88 7.27 4.40
N ASP A 68 -12.34 6.06 4.36
CA ASP A 68 -11.26 5.61 5.22
C ASP A 68 -10.38 4.58 4.51
N GLN A 69 -9.09 4.58 4.83
CA GLN A 69 -8.10 3.68 4.23
C GLN A 69 -8.39 2.20 4.50
N LEU A 70 -8.98 1.87 5.66
CA LEU A 70 -9.16 0.48 6.06
C LEU A 70 -10.28 -0.21 5.28
N SER A 71 -11.40 0.48 5.05
CA SER A 71 -12.50 -0.02 4.22
C SER A 71 -12.09 -0.20 2.77
N LEU A 72 -11.39 0.79 2.18
CA LEU A 72 -10.83 0.72 0.84
C LEU A 72 -9.83 -0.45 0.73
N GLY A 73 -8.85 -0.49 1.63
CA GLY A 73 -7.80 -1.49 1.59
C GLY A 73 -8.32 -2.93 1.72
N ARG A 74 -9.34 -3.16 2.56
CA ARG A 74 -10.00 -4.47 2.69
C ARG A 74 -10.72 -4.87 1.41
N ASP A 75 -11.42 -3.93 0.78
CA ASP A 75 -12.08 -4.19 -0.50
C ASP A 75 -11.04 -4.52 -1.59
N LEU A 76 -9.98 -3.70 -1.70
CA LEU A 76 -8.90 -3.92 -2.66
C LEU A 76 -8.16 -5.24 -2.44
N ARG A 77 -7.94 -5.64 -1.18
CA ARG A 77 -7.34 -6.93 -0.82
C ARG A 77 -8.14 -8.08 -1.42
N ASN A 78 -9.47 -8.04 -1.28
CA ASN A 78 -10.38 -9.05 -1.80
C ASN A 78 -10.46 -8.99 -3.33
N LYS A 79 -10.69 -7.79 -3.90
CA LYS A 79 -10.78 -7.55 -5.34
C LYS A 79 -9.55 -8.03 -6.10
N TYR A 80 -8.36 -7.77 -5.55
CA TYR A 80 -7.10 -8.17 -6.17
C TYR A 80 -6.64 -9.58 -5.78
N LYS A 81 -7.46 -10.33 -5.02
CA LYS A 81 -7.19 -11.72 -4.62
C LYS A 81 -5.81 -11.86 -3.99
N LEU A 82 -5.49 -10.97 -3.06
CA LEU A 82 -4.23 -11.06 -2.33
C LEU A 82 -4.19 -12.38 -1.56
N ARG A 83 -3.01 -13.02 -1.62
CA ARG A 83 -2.72 -14.23 -0.85
C ARG A 83 -2.90 -13.97 0.65
N THR A 84 -3.09 -15.05 1.41
CA THR A 84 -3.33 -14.94 2.86
C THR A 84 -2.10 -14.42 3.58
N GLU A 85 -2.28 -13.88 4.78
CA GLU A 85 -1.17 -13.44 5.64
C GLU A 85 -0.13 -14.55 5.81
N ARG A 86 -0.57 -15.77 6.12
CA ARG A 86 0.30 -16.94 6.29
C ARG A 86 1.14 -17.25 5.05
N ASP A 87 0.56 -17.09 3.87
CA ASP A 87 1.25 -17.31 2.60
C ASP A 87 2.34 -16.27 2.35
N ILE A 88 2.02 -15.00 2.57
CA ILE A 88 2.93 -13.88 2.25
C ILE A 88 3.94 -13.60 3.36
N THR A 89 3.74 -14.13 4.57
CA THR A 89 4.71 -14.09 5.68
C THR A 89 5.56 -15.36 5.77
N SER A 90 5.36 -16.34 4.88
CA SER A 90 6.21 -17.52 4.77
C SER A 90 7.65 -17.16 4.35
N CYS A 91 8.65 -17.83 4.91
CA CYS A 91 10.07 -17.64 4.57
C CYS A 91 10.32 -17.82 3.05
N SER A 92 9.65 -18.79 2.42
CA SER A 92 9.80 -19.09 0.99
C SER A 92 9.27 -17.99 0.05
N THR A 93 8.49 -17.03 0.58
CA THR A 93 8.03 -15.89 -0.22
C THR A 93 9.20 -14.94 -0.54
N CYS A 94 10.20 -14.82 0.35
CA CYS A 94 11.30 -13.86 0.22
C CYS A 94 12.69 -14.52 0.17
N HIS A 95 12.92 -15.57 0.96
CA HIS A 95 14.21 -16.27 1.08
C HIS A 95 14.17 -17.56 0.26
N ARG A 96 14.61 -17.44 -1.00
CA ARG A 96 14.72 -18.55 -1.95
C ARG A 96 16.12 -19.13 -1.92
#